data_AF-A0A1I5IZY6-F1
#
_entry.id   AF-A0A1I5IZY6-F1
#
_cell.length_a   1.000
_cell.length_b   1.000
_cell.length_c   1.000
_cell.angle_alpha   90.00
_cell.angle_beta   90.00
_cell.angle_gamma   90.00
#
_symmetry.space_group_name_H-M   'P 1'
#
loop_
_entity.id
_entity.type
_entity.pdbx_description
1 polymer ?
#
loop_
_entity_poly.entity_id
_entity_poly.type
_entity_poly.pdbx_seq_one_letter_code
_entity_poly.pdbx_strand_id
1 'polypeptide(L)'
;MINRTAIQQWSEHAPWIDNAQIEQDLIICRALVSIFSDEFLASQLAFRGGTALHKLYLSQDDQLNAFSAVGTSRSPLVAAYQLLRQAEPLILERQGTKDMDAVLLDNEQREAEIVTADGFRFTIRHSYSLGCEPGAKGAEWPETACIILRLGKEDYLVIGSGVVVTFQQRIGLAKCEEVEIVDGKQRIIRHLNGDQTHQGRHVRIPVGAFQIQHFKLYRY
;
A
#
# COMPACT_ATOMS: atom_id res chain seq x y z
N MET A 1 16.26 0.82 28.30
CA MET A 1 15.20 -0.03 28.86
C MET A 1 14.27 0.86 29.66
N ILE A 2 12.98 0.82 29.35
CA ILE A 2 11.96 1.61 30.06
C ILE A 2 11.66 0.93 31.39
N ASN A 3 11.34 1.72 32.42
CA ASN A 3 11.00 1.19 33.74
C ASN A 3 9.78 0.24 33.64
N ARG A 4 9.86 -0.96 34.24
CA ARG A 4 8.79 -1.98 34.20
C ARG A 4 7.46 -1.47 34.73
N THR A 5 7.47 -0.60 35.75
CA THR A 5 6.25 0.01 36.29
C THR A 5 5.57 0.91 35.25
N ALA A 6 6.35 1.63 34.43
CA ALA A 6 5.81 2.45 33.35
C ALA A 6 5.25 1.59 32.20
N ILE A 7 5.89 0.45 31.90
CA ILE A 7 5.39 -0.51 30.91
C ILE A 7 4.04 -1.10 31.36
N GLN A 8 3.94 -1.48 32.65
CA GLN A 8 2.70 -2.03 33.23
C GLN A 8 1.56 -1.01 33.18
N GLN A 9 1.81 0.25 33.53
CA GLN A 9 0.80 1.33 33.45
C GLN A 9 0.33 1.56 32.01
N TRP A 10 1.23 1.47 31.02
CA TRP A 10 0.86 1.61 29.63
C TRP A 10 0.12 0.40 29.04
N SER A 11 0.29 -0.79 29.60
CA SER A 11 -0.47 -1.98 29.17
C SER A 11 -1.99 -1.82 29.27
N GLU A 12 -2.48 -0.92 30.13
CA GLU A 12 -3.91 -0.64 30.29
C GLU A 12 -4.52 0.11 29.09
N HIS A 13 -3.67 0.76 28.30
CA HIS A 13 -4.10 1.63 27.19
C HIS A 13 -3.56 1.15 25.84
N ALA A 14 -2.42 0.47 25.82
CA ALA A 14 -1.80 -0.04 24.60
C ALA A 14 -2.52 -1.31 24.09
N PRO A 15 -2.70 -1.49 22.77
CA PRO A 15 -3.40 -2.64 22.20
C PRO A 15 -2.57 -3.95 22.22
N TRP A 16 -1.35 -3.91 22.77
CA TRP A 16 -0.39 -5.01 22.72
C TRP A 16 -0.48 -5.90 23.96
N ILE A 17 -0.42 -7.22 23.76
CA ILE A 17 -0.51 -8.20 24.85
C ILE A 17 0.86 -8.44 25.50
N ASP A 18 1.94 -8.36 24.73
CA ASP A 18 3.30 -8.61 25.21
C ASP A 18 3.99 -7.33 25.69
N ASN A 19 4.56 -7.37 26.90
CA ASN A 19 5.35 -6.28 27.47
C ASN A 19 6.53 -5.86 26.60
N ALA A 20 7.13 -6.77 25.84
CA ALA A 20 8.21 -6.42 24.91
C ALA A 20 7.69 -5.56 23.75
N GLN A 21 6.48 -5.84 23.26
CA GLN A 21 5.82 -5.04 22.23
C GLN A 21 5.42 -3.66 22.79
N ILE A 22 4.91 -3.60 24.01
CA ILE A 22 4.60 -2.33 24.71
C ILE A 22 5.86 -1.49 24.91
N GLU A 23 6.97 -2.10 25.34
CA GLU A 23 8.24 -1.38 25.48
C GLU A 23 8.74 -0.84 24.14
N GLN A 24 8.70 -1.65 23.09
CA GLN A 24 9.06 -1.23 21.73
C GLN A 24 8.17 -0.07 21.27
N ASP A 25 6.88 -0.14 21.55
CA ASP A 25 5.89 0.89 21.25
C ASP A 25 6.28 2.24 21.87
N LEU A 26 6.59 2.22 23.16
CA LEU A 26 6.98 3.38 23.94
C LEU A 26 8.32 3.97 23.49
N ILE A 27 9.28 3.12 23.13
CA ILE A 27 10.56 3.57 22.57
C ILE A 27 10.33 4.32 21.26
N ILE A 28 9.49 3.78 20.37
CA ILE A 28 9.15 4.43 19.09
C ILE A 28 8.46 5.78 19.36
N CYS A 29 7.45 5.83 20.23
CA CYS A 29 6.78 7.07 20.61
C CYS A 29 7.75 8.12 21.16
N ARG A 30 8.62 7.73 22.09
CA ARG A 30 9.61 8.61 22.72
C ARG A 30 10.62 9.12 21.69
N ALA A 31 11.10 8.25 20.80
CA ALA A 31 12.01 8.62 19.73
C ALA A 31 11.37 9.64 18.78
N LEU A 32 10.12 9.44 18.36
CA LEU A 32 9.40 10.39 17.52
C LEU A 32 9.22 11.75 18.20
N VAL A 33 8.75 11.77 19.44
CA VAL A 33 8.61 13.03 20.20
C VAL A 33 9.96 13.75 20.29
N SER A 34 11.04 13.00 20.53
CA SER A 34 12.38 13.58 20.66
C SER A 34 12.89 14.16 19.33
N ILE A 35 12.64 13.46 18.21
CA ILE A 35 12.99 13.92 16.87
C ILE A 35 12.21 15.18 16.49
N PHE A 36 10.89 15.21 16.72
CA PHE A 36 10.05 16.36 16.35
C PHE A 36 10.13 17.54 17.33
N SER A 37 10.72 17.33 18.51
CA SER A 37 11.04 18.44 19.42
C SER A 37 12.33 19.17 19.04
N ASP A 38 13.12 18.62 18.11
CA ASP A 38 14.36 19.23 17.61
C ASP A 38 14.08 20.00 16.31
N GLU A 39 14.36 21.30 16.31
CA GLU A 39 14.03 22.23 15.22
C GLU A 39 14.76 21.88 13.91
N PHE A 40 16.01 21.41 13.99
CA PHE A 40 16.78 21.01 12.83
C PHE A 40 16.26 19.70 12.24
N LEU A 41 16.11 18.67 13.08
CA LEU A 41 15.65 17.35 12.65
C LEU A 41 14.22 17.41 12.10
N ALA A 42 13.33 18.17 12.73
CA ALA A 42 11.97 18.39 12.25
C ALA A 42 11.95 19.02 10.84
N SER A 43 12.93 19.86 10.50
CA SER A 43 13.02 20.51 9.18
C SER A 43 13.68 19.65 8.08
N GLN A 44 14.44 18.61 8.45
CA GLN A 44 15.27 17.84 7.52
C GLN A 44 14.84 16.38 7.32
N LEU A 45 14.10 15.79 8.27
CA LEU A 45 13.75 14.37 8.19
C LEU A 45 12.59 14.08 7.24
N ALA A 46 12.89 13.30 6.20
CA ALA A 46 11.89 12.54 5.46
C ALA A 46 11.78 11.14 6.06
N PHE A 47 10.71 10.86 6.81
CA PHE A 47 10.44 9.51 7.29
C PHE A 47 10.02 8.60 6.13
N ARG A 48 10.64 7.41 6.04
CA ARG A 48 10.10 6.28 5.27
C ARG A 48 9.55 5.25 6.25
N GLY A 49 8.26 5.00 6.16
CA GLY A 49 7.54 4.09 7.05
C GLY A 49 6.36 4.78 7.74
N GLY A 50 5.14 4.34 7.46
CA GLY A 50 3.92 4.92 8.04
C GLY A 50 3.75 4.53 9.50
N THR A 51 4.28 3.39 9.93
CA THR A 51 4.03 2.78 11.24
C THR A 51 4.40 3.69 12.42
N ALA A 52 5.43 4.52 12.27
CA ALA A 52 5.84 5.45 13.32
C ALA A 52 4.95 6.71 13.35
N LEU A 53 4.69 7.33 12.18
CA LEU A 53 3.82 8.51 12.07
C LEU A 53 2.34 8.21 12.36
N HIS A 54 1.87 7.01 12.01
CA HIS A 54 0.50 6.56 12.26
C HIS A 54 0.13 6.61 13.74
N LYS A 55 1.08 6.36 14.64
CA LYS A 55 0.85 6.50 16.08
C LYS A 55 0.48 7.91 16.53
N LEU A 56 1.02 8.92 15.86
CA LEU A 56 0.81 10.31 16.23
C LEU A 56 -0.41 10.91 15.53
N TYR A 57 -0.81 10.37 14.39
CA TYR A 57 -1.75 11.03 13.47
C TYR A 57 -3.06 10.26 13.20
N LEU A 58 -3.08 8.94 13.40
CA LEU A 58 -4.27 8.12 13.17
C LEU A 58 -5.02 7.86 14.48
N SER A 59 -6.35 7.80 14.38
CA SER A 59 -7.20 7.34 15.48
C SER A 59 -6.88 5.88 15.83
N GLN A 60 -7.20 5.44 17.06
CA GLN A 60 -6.94 4.06 17.49
C GLN A 60 -7.60 3.03 16.56
N ASP A 61 -8.79 3.33 16.04
CA ASP A 61 -9.52 2.49 15.09
C ASP A 61 -8.80 2.43 13.72
N ASP A 62 -8.25 3.53 13.23
CA ASP A 62 -7.50 3.56 11.96
C ASP A 62 -6.16 2.80 12.06
N GLN A 63 -5.54 2.77 13.23
CA GLN A 63 -4.33 1.99 13.50
C GLN A 63 -4.60 0.48 13.44
N LEU A 64 -5.73 0.03 14.00
CA LEU A 64 -6.20 -1.36 13.97
C LEU A 64 -6.66 -1.78 12.56
N ASN A 65 -7.32 -0.88 11.83
CA ASN A 65 -7.79 -1.12 10.47
C ASN A 65 -6.72 -0.96 9.39
N ALA A 66 -5.51 -0.51 9.74
CA ALA A 66 -4.38 -0.39 8.82
C ALA A 66 -4.02 -1.73 8.12
N PHE A 67 -4.43 -2.86 8.70
CA PHE A 67 -4.19 -4.21 8.20
C PHE A 67 -5.47 -4.97 7.82
N SER A 68 -6.65 -4.39 8.07
CA SER A 68 -7.94 -5.04 7.87
C SER A 68 -8.68 -4.38 6.71
N ALA A 69 -8.99 -5.13 5.66
CA ALA A 69 -9.93 -4.70 4.63
C ALA A 69 -11.35 -4.74 5.21
N VAL A 70 -11.75 -3.71 5.97
CA VAL A 70 -13.16 -3.55 6.35
C VAL A 70 -13.90 -2.98 5.14
N GLY A 71 -14.37 -3.88 4.28
CA GLY A 71 -15.20 -3.54 3.13
C GLY A 71 -16.54 -4.25 3.21
N THR A 72 -17.62 -3.47 3.28
CA THR A 72 -19.02 -3.89 3.16
C THR A 72 -19.19 -4.94 2.05
N SER A 73 -19.87 -6.06 2.33
CA SER A 73 -19.97 -7.23 1.43
C SER A 73 -20.74 -6.93 0.13
N ARG A 74 -20.10 -6.26 -0.83
CA ARG A 74 -20.55 -6.17 -2.22
C ARG A 74 -20.02 -7.37 -2.99
N SER A 75 -20.73 -7.80 -4.03
CA SER A 75 -20.19 -8.86 -4.89
C SER A 75 -18.91 -8.35 -5.60
N PRO A 76 -17.92 -9.24 -5.85
CA PRO A 76 -16.69 -8.88 -6.56
C PRO A 76 -16.94 -8.16 -7.89
N LEU A 77 -17.99 -8.58 -8.62
CA LEU A 77 -18.39 -7.96 -9.88
C LEU A 77 -18.81 -6.50 -9.68
N VAL A 78 -19.67 -6.22 -8.69
CA VAL A 78 -20.12 -4.85 -8.41
C VAL A 78 -18.95 -3.97 -7.99
N ALA A 79 -18.03 -4.49 -7.17
CA ALA A 79 -16.83 -3.77 -6.75
C ALA A 79 -15.92 -3.44 -7.95
N ALA A 80 -15.71 -4.40 -8.85
CA ALA A 80 -14.95 -4.18 -10.09
C ALA A 80 -15.59 -3.11 -10.99
N TYR A 81 -16.91 -3.17 -11.22
CA TYR A 81 -17.61 -2.15 -12.02
C TYR A 81 -17.56 -0.76 -11.40
N GLN A 82 -17.65 -0.66 -10.07
CA GLN A 82 -17.48 0.61 -9.37
C GLN A 82 -16.07 1.18 -9.55
N LEU A 83 -15.05 0.32 -9.43
CA LEU A 83 -13.66 0.68 -9.64
C LEU A 83 -13.40 1.18 -11.07
N LEU A 84 -13.93 0.47 -12.07
CA LEU A 84 -13.81 0.86 -13.47
C LEU A 84 -14.56 2.16 -13.77
N ARG A 85 -15.77 2.34 -13.23
CA ARG A 85 -16.57 3.55 -13.44
C ARG A 85 -15.88 4.80 -12.88
N GLN A 86 -15.26 4.72 -11.71
CA GLN A 86 -14.52 5.87 -11.19
C GLN A 86 -13.26 6.18 -12.02
N ALA A 87 -12.54 5.15 -12.49
CA ALA A 87 -11.32 5.32 -13.28
C ALA A 87 -11.56 5.60 -14.77
N GLU A 88 -12.81 5.47 -15.25
CA GLU A 88 -13.23 5.58 -16.65
C GLU A 88 -12.62 6.79 -17.38
N PRO A 89 -12.64 8.03 -16.83
CA PRO A 89 -12.07 9.18 -17.54
C PRO A 89 -10.58 9.01 -17.84
N LEU A 90 -9.82 8.43 -16.91
CA LEU A 90 -8.38 8.24 -17.04
C LEU A 90 -8.02 7.05 -17.95
N ILE A 91 -8.86 6.01 -17.93
CA ILE A 91 -8.74 4.83 -18.80
C ILE A 91 -9.00 5.23 -20.25
N LEU A 92 -10.11 5.93 -20.53
CA LEU A 92 -10.48 6.32 -21.89
C LEU A 92 -9.45 7.26 -22.53
N GLU A 93 -8.84 8.15 -21.75
CA GLU A 93 -7.77 9.05 -22.22
C GLU A 93 -6.52 8.27 -22.71
N ARG A 94 -6.25 7.08 -22.14
CA ARG A 94 -5.02 6.30 -22.36
C ARG A 94 -5.25 5.00 -23.12
N GLN A 95 -6.51 4.67 -23.44
CA GLN A 95 -6.85 3.41 -24.09
C GLN A 95 -6.14 3.27 -25.44
N GLY A 96 -5.47 2.13 -25.65
CA GLY A 96 -4.73 1.86 -26.88
C GLY A 96 -3.40 2.61 -27.02
N THR A 97 -2.97 3.36 -25.99
CA THR A 97 -1.67 4.00 -25.94
C THR A 97 -0.64 3.12 -25.21
N LYS A 98 0.64 3.51 -25.24
CA LYS A 98 1.71 2.87 -24.44
C LYS A 98 1.68 3.24 -22.95
N ASP A 99 0.74 4.10 -22.55
CA ASP A 99 0.57 4.55 -21.17
C ASP A 99 -0.48 3.71 -20.41
N MET A 100 -0.97 2.62 -21.01
CA MET A 100 -1.88 1.68 -20.37
C MET A 100 -1.46 0.23 -20.69
N ASP A 101 -1.32 -0.56 -19.63
CA ASP A 101 -1.16 -2.02 -19.68
C ASP A 101 -2.18 -2.68 -18.75
N ALA A 102 -2.49 -3.95 -18.98
CA ALA A 102 -3.36 -4.73 -18.11
C ALA A 102 -2.80 -6.14 -17.93
N VAL A 103 -3.03 -6.70 -16.74
CA VAL A 103 -2.58 -8.04 -16.36
C VAL A 103 -3.75 -8.78 -15.72
N LEU A 104 -3.99 -10.00 -16.19
CA LEU A 104 -4.84 -11.01 -15.57
C LEU A 104 -3.92 -12.12 -15.05
N LEU A 105 -4.13 -12.54 -13.81
CA LEU A 105 -3.41 -13.64 -13.18
C LEU A 105 -4.41 -14.62 -12.60
N ASP A 106 -4.05 -15.90 -12.66
CA ASP A 106 -4.86 -17.00 -12.18
C ASP A 106 -3.96 -18.08 -11.55
N ASN A 107 -4.52 -19.27 -11.36
CA ASN A 107 -3.80 -20.39 -10.75
C ASN A 107 -2.64 -20.91 -11.61
N GLU A 108 -2.73 -20.76 -12.94
CA GLU A 108 -1.74 -21.24 -13.92
C GLU A 108 -0.69 -20.16 -14.20
N GLN A 109 -1.13 -18.92 -14.42
CA GLN A 109 -0.28 -17.76 -14.68
C GLN A 109 -0.31 -16.79 -13.50
N ARG A 110 0.62 -17.00 -12.55
CA ARG A 110 0.69 -16.25 -11.27
C ARG A 110 1.58 -15.01 -11.31
N GLU A 111 2.25 -14.77 -12.43
CA GLU A 111 3.16 -13.65 -12.64
C GLU A 111 3.12 -13.17 -14.09
N ALA A 112 3.28 -11.86 -14.29
CA ALA A 112 3.51 -11.23 -15.58
C ALA A 112 4.55 -10.09 -15.44
N GLU A 113 5.22 -9.78 -16.53
CA GLU A 113 6.08 -8.60 -16.63
C GLU A 113 5.50 -7.58 -17.60
N ILE A 114 5.63 -6.30 -17.27
CA ILE A 114 5.37 -5.19 -18.19
C ILE A 114 6.57 -4.25 -18.25
N VAL A 115 6.74 -3.57 -19.38
CA VAL A 115 7.76 -2.53 -19.56
C VAL A 115 7.07 -1.24 -19.96
N THR A 116 7.13 -0.25 -19.07
CA THR A 116 6.46 1.05 -19.27
C THR A 116 7.12 1.86 -20.38
N ALA A 117 6.39 2.84 -20.92
CA ALA A 117 6.91 3.73 -21.96
C ALA A 117 8.19 4.51 -21.56
N ASP A 118 8.39 4.76 -20.27
CA ASP A 118 9.58 5.41 -19.70
C ASP A 118 10.64 4.42 -19.17
N GLY A 119 10.54 3.15 -19.56
CA GLY A 119 11.58 2.14 -19.41
C GLY A 119 11.69 1.51 -18.03
N PHE A 120 10.61 1.52 -17.24
CA PHE A 120 10.55 0.74 -16.00
C PHE A 120 10.01 -0.65 -16.31
N ARG A 121 10.72 -1.69 -15.83
CA ARG A 121 10.19 -3.04 -15.78
C ARG A 121 9.48 -3.28 -14.46
N PHE A 122 8.22 -3.67 -14.55
CA PHE A 122 7.43 -4.13 -13.40
C PHE A 122 7.24 -5.63 -13.50
N THR A 123 7.33 -6.30 -12.35
CA THR A 123 6.91 -7.68 -12.20
C THR A 123 5.66 -7.69 -11.32
N ILE A 124 4.55 -8.13 -11.92
CA ILE A 124 3.21 -8.16 -11.32
C ILE A 124 2.90 -9.60 -10.94
N ARG A 125 2.64 -9.85 -9.65
CA ARG A 125 2.35 -11.18 -9.11
C ARG A 125 1.00 -11.21 -8.43
N HIS A 126 0.44 -12.41 -8.34
CA HIS A 126 -0.73 -12.66 -7.50
C HIS A 126 -0.35 -12.36 -6.03
N SER A 127 -1.19 -11.65 -5.28
CA SER A 127 -0.80 -11.16 -3.95
C SER A 127 -0.54 -12.27 -2.92
N TYR A 128 -1.18 -13.43 -3.10
CA TYR A 128 -0.88 -14.66 -2.36
C TYR A 128 0.58 -15.13 -2.46
N SER A 129 1.34 -14.70 -3.46
CA SER A 129 2.79 -14.96 -3.53
C SER A 129 3.57 -14.45 -2.30
N LEU A 130 3.01 -13.49 -1.54
CA LEU A 130 3.59 -13.01 -0.29
C LEU A 130 3.39 -13.97 0.91
N GLY A 131 2.54 -14.99 0.78
CA GLY A 131 2.31 -16.02 1.81
C GLY A 131 1.57 -15.58 3.08
N CYS A 132 1.31 -14.28 3.25
CA CYS A 132 0.67 -13.72 4.45
C CYS A 132 -0.86 -13.64 4.39
N GLU A 133 -1.47 -13.89 3.24
CA GLU A 133 -2.94 -13.88 3.08
C GLU A 133 -3.56 -15.24 3.40
N PRO A 134 -4.78 -15.31 3.99
CA PRO A 134 -5.40 -16.57 4.41
C PRO A 134 -5.49 -17.64 3.30
N GLY A 135 -5.77 -17.23 2.06
CA GLY A 135 -5.88 -18.13 0.91
C GLY A 135 -4.54 -18.54 0.28
N ALA A 136 -3.41 -17.99 0.72
CA ALA A 136 -2.12 -18.19 0.05
C ALA A 136 -1.61 -19.64 0.09
N LYS A 137 -2.05 -20.42 1.07
CA LYS A 137 -1.71 -21.85 1.21
C LYS A 137 -2.68 -22.77 0.49
N GLY A 138 -3.70 -22.23 -0.18
CA GLY A 138 -4.67 -23.01 -0.95
C GLY A 138 -4.05 -23.62 -2.21
N ALA A 139 -4.61 -24.74 -2.66
CA ALA A 139 -4.23 -25.40 -3.91
C ALA A 139 -4.70 -24.62 -5.16
N GLU A 140 -5.79 -23.87 -5.01
CA GLU A 140 -6.37 -23.03 -6.06
C GLU A 140 -6.32 -21.56 -5.62
N TRP A 141 -5.73 -20.73 -6.46
CA TRP A 141 -5.72 -19.27 -6.29
C TRP A 141 -6.79 -18.65 -7.20
N PRO A 142 -7.58 -17.69 -6.69
CA PRO A 142 -8.63 -17.06 -7.47
C PRO A 142 -8.03 -16.19 -8.59
N GLU A 143 -8.86 -15.83 -9.57
CA GLU A 143 -8.47 -14.85 -10.57
C GLU A 143 -8.26 -13.47 -9.93
N THR A 144 -7.22 -12.79 -10.39
CA THR A 144 -6.84 -11.43 -9.97
C THR A 144 -6.43 -10.63 -11.18
N ALA A 145 -6.65 -9.32 -11.15
CA ALA A 145 -6.37 -8.49 -12.31
C ALA A 145 -6.02 -7.06 -11.88
N CYS A 146 -5.22 -6.41 -12.72
CA CYS A 146 -5.01 -4.98 -12.60
C CYS A 146 -4.77 -4.30 -13.95
N ILE A 147 -5.11 -3.01 -14.01
CA ILE A 147 -4.70 -2.08 -15.05
C ILE A 147 -3.58 -1.21 -14.45
N ILE A 148 -2.49 -1.04 -15.19
CA ILE A 148 -1.44 -0.06 -14.91
C ILE A 148 -1.62 1.11 -15.86
N LEU A 149 -1.80 2.32 -15.30
CA LEU A 149 -1.87 3.57 -16.06
C LEU A 149 -0.66 4.43 -15.75
N ARG A 150 0.03 4.91 -16.78
CA ARG A 150 1.06 5.95 -16.63
C ARG A 150 0.42 7.33 -16.73
N LEU A 151 0.56 8.13 -15.68
CA LEU A 151 0.05 9.50 -15.63
C LEU A 151 1.09 10.51 -16.12
N GLY A 152 2.37 10.15 -16.02
CA GLY A 152 3.49 11.00 -16.39
C GLY A 152 4.81 10.25 -16.25
N LYS A 153 5.93 10.97 -16.29
CA LYS A 153 7.24 10.36 -16.03
C LYS A 153 7.25 9.86 -14.58
N GLU A 154 7.56 8.57 -14.40
CA GLU A 154 7.74 7.96 -13.07
C GLU A 154 6.48 8.02 -12.18
N ASP A 155 5.29 8.14 -12.79
CA ASP A 155 4.03 8.44 -12.12
C ASP A 155 2.91 7.52 -12.65
N TYR A 156 2.33 6.69 -11.76
CA TYR A 156 1.46 5.58 -12.17
C TYR A 156 0.25 5.37 -11.25
N LEU A 157 -0.81 4.79 -11.81
CA LEU A 157 -1.89 4.14 -11.08
C LEU A 157 -1.84 2.63 -11.27
N VAL A 158 -2.11 1.88 -10.21
CA VAL A 158 -2.57 0.50 -10.31
C VAL A 158 -4.04 0.45 -9.90
N ILE A 159 -4.89 -0.13 -10.76
CA ILE A 159 -6.33 -0.25 -10.56
C ILE A 159 -6.67 -1.73 -10.63
N GLY A 160 -7.10 -2.35 -9.53
CA GLY A 160 -7.38 -3.79 -9.57
C GLY A 160 -7.68 -4.42 -8.23
N SER A 161 -7.46 -5.74 -8.17
CA SER A 161 -7.63 -6.59 -6.99
C SER A 161 -6.62 -7.73 -7.02
N GLY A 162 -6.03 -8.06 -5.87
CA GLY A 162 -5.23 -9.27 -5.68
C GLY A 162 -3.84 -9.29 -6.34
N VAL A 163 -3.22 -8.12 -6.52
CA VAL A 163 -1.92 -7.99 -7.19
C VAL A 163 -0.84 -7.38 -6.31
N VAL A 164 0.42 -7.75 -6.58
CA VAL A 164 1.62 -7.15 -6.03
C VAL A 164 2.51 -6.72 -7.18
N VAL A 165 2.82 -5.42 -7.23
CA VAL A 165 3.72 -4.82 -8.22
C VAL A 165 5.08 -4.61 -7.59
N THR A 166 6.09 -5.24 -8.17
CA THR A 166 7.51 -5.05 -7.81
C THR A 166 8.26 -4.42 -8.97
N PHE A 167 9.38 -3.77 -8.66
CA PHE A 167 10.16 -3.00 -9.62
C PHE A 167 11.52 -3.65 -9.85
N GLN A 168 12.11 -3.41 -11.03
CA GLN A 168 13.50 -3.77 -11.27
C GLN A 168 14.47 -3.15 -10.24
N GLN A 169 15.70 -3.68 -10.17
CA GLN A 169 16.72 -3.16 -9.27
C GLN A 169 16.99 -1.66 -9.49
N ARG A 170 17.47 -0.98 -8.43
CA ARG A 170 17.80 0.47 -8.43
C ARG A 170 16.62 1.40 -8.68
N ILE A 171 15.41 0.91 -8.40
CA ILE A 171 14.19 1.71 -8.41
C ILE A 171 13.65 1.80 -6.99
N GLY A 172 13.34 3.01 -6.55
CA GLY A 172 12.72 3.26 -5.26
C GLY A 172 11.28 3.76 -5.40
N LEU A 173 10.47 3.46 -4.39
CA LEU A 173 9.11 3.99 -4.25
C LEU A 173 9.16 5.33 -3.51
N ALA A 174 8.93 6.43 -4.22
CA ALA A 174 8.88 7.78 -3.65
C ALA A 174 7.57 8.03 -2.90
N LYS A 175 6.47 7.50 -3.43
CA LYS A 175 5.11 7.69 -2.92
C LYS A 175 4.25 6.48 -3.23
N CYS A 176 3.34 6.13 -2.34
CA CYS A 176 2.25 5.19 -2.58
C CYS A 176 1.02 5.65 -1.78
N GLU A 177 -0.12 5.73 -2.43
CA GLU A 177 -1.37 6.24 -1.86
C GLU A 177 -2.54 5.42 -2.37
N GLU A 178 -3.49 5.08 -1.51
CA GLU A 178 -4.80 4.65 -1.96
C GLU A 178 -5.63 5.89 -2.27
N VAL A 179 -6.24 5.91 -3.46
CA VAL A 179 -6.98 7.05 -3.98
C VAL A 179 -8.34 6.62 -4.52
N GLU A 180 -9.26 7.56 -4.58
CA GLU A 180 -10.46 7.49 -5.40
C GLU A 180 -10.36 8.50 -6.54
N ILE A 181 -11.06 8.24 -7.63
CA ILE A 181 -11.20 9.20 -8.72
C ILE A 181 -12.58 9.84 -8.62
N VAL A 182 -12.62 11.14 -8.38
CA VAL A 182 -13.84 11.96 -8.29
C VAL A 182 -13.71 13.09 -9.30
N ASP A 183 -14.64 13.15 -10.25
CA ASP A 183 -14.64 14.14 -11.35
C ASP A 183 -13.31 14.20 -12.13
N GLY A 184 -12.72 13.03 -12.38
CA GLY A 184 -11.44 12.89 -13.08
C GLY A 184 -10.21 13.29 -12.26
N LYS A 185 -10.37 13.62 -10.98
CA LYS A 185 -9.29 14.01 -10.08
C LYS A 185 -9.06 12.97 -9.00
N GLN A 186 -7.80 12.78 -8.63
CA GLN A 186 -7.41 11.92 -7.52
C GLN A 186 -7.77 12.57 -6.19
N ARG A 187 -8.55 11.86 -5.38
CA ARG A 187 -8.77 12.15 -3.96
C ARG A 187 -8.04 11.11 -3.14
N ILE A 188 -7.12 11.55 -2.30
CA ILE A 188 -6.33 10.67 -1.44
C ILE A 188 -7.24 10.12 -0.33
N ILE A 189 -7.29 8.80 -0.20
CA ILE A 189 -7.92 8.13 0.94
C ILE A 189 -6.89 8.00 2.06
N ARG A 190 -5.70 7.45 1.75
CA ARG A 190 -4.61 7.27 2.71
C ARG A 190 -3.26 7.12 2.04
N HIS A 191 -2.20 7.49 2.76
CA HIS A 191 -0.82 7.24 2.37
C HIS A 191 -0.38 5.83 2.83
N LEU A 192 0.27 5.09 1.94
CA LEU A 192 0.77 3.73 2.18
C LEU A 192 2.29 3.78 2.28
N ASN A 193 2.85 3.21 3.35
CA ASN A 193 4.30 3.20 3.56
C ASN A 193 4.69 2.06 4.52
N GLY A 194 5.97 1.90 4.85
CA GLY A 194 6.41 0.90 5.82
C GLY A 194 6.01 -0.51 5.39
N ASP A 195 5.41 -1.28 6.30
CA ASP A 195 5.03 -2.67 6.04
C ASP A 195 3.99 -2.80 4.90
N GLN A 196 3.12 -1.81 4.71
CA GLN A 196 2.14 -1.79 3.61
C GLN A 196 2.79 -1.77 2.22
N THR A 197 4.04 -1.32 2.13
CA THR A 197 4.84 -1.28 0.90
C THR A 197 6.06 -2.20 0.96
N HIS A 198 6.14 -3.05 1.98
CA HIS A 198 7.32 -3.85 2.32
C HIS A 198 8.61 -3.00 2.36
N GLN A 199 8.50 -1.85 3.03
CA GLN A 199 9.54 -0.82 3.17
C GLN A 199 9.96 -0.24 1.81
N GLY A 200 8.98 0.07 0.96
CA GLY A 200 9.17 0.68 -0.36
C GLY A 200 9.57 -0.29 -1.48
N ARG A 201 9.36 -1.59 -1.29
CA ARG A 201 9.72 -2.66 -2.26
C ARG A 201 8.58 -3.07 -3.18
N HIS A 202 7.33 -2.81 -2.79
CA HIS A 202 6.18 -3.11 -3.63
C HIS A 202 5.01 -2.16 -3.43
N VAL A 203 4.08 -2.21 -4.38
CA VAL A 203 2.70 -1.73 -4.28
C VAL A 203 1.81 -2.97 -4.25
N ARG A 204 0.82 -3.02 -3.36
CA ARG A 204 0.02 -4.24 -3.13
C ARG A 204 -1.46 -3.91 -2.97
N ILE A 205 -2.29 -4.65 -3.69
CA ILE A 205 -3.73 -4.74 -3.46
C ILE A 205 -4.05 -6.20 -3.06
N PRO A 206 -4.50 -6.48 -1.83
CA PRO A 206 -4.86 -7.83 -1.40
C PRO A 206 -5.99 -8.46 -2.22
N VAL A 207 -6.11 -9.79 -2.19
CA VAL A 207 -7.26 -10.47 -2.83
C VAL A 207 -8.55 -10.03 -2.15
N GLY A 208 -9.57 -9.71 -2.96
CA GLY A 208 -10.88 -9.28 -2.49
C GLY A 208 -10.97 -7.79 -2.14
N ALA A 209 -9.85 -7.07 -2.11
CA ALA A 209 -9.82 -5.62 -2.04
C ALA A 209 -9.83 -5.03 -3.47
N PHE A 210 -10.70 -4.06 -3.73
CA PHE A 210 -10.81 -3.38 -5.02
C PHE A 210 -10.37 -1.93 -4.86
N GLN A 211 -9.18 -1.61 -5.33
CA GLN A 211 -8.50 -0.35 -4.99
C GLN A 211 -7.87 0.30 -6.22
N ILE A 212 -7.70 1.62 -6.13
CA ILE A 212 -6.82 2.39 -6.98
C ILE A 212 -5.68 2.87 -6.09
N GLN A 213 -4.44 2.53 -6.44
CA GLN A 213 -3.27 3.06 -5.76
C GLN A 213 -2.43 3.90 -6.71
N HIS A 214 -2.15 5.14 -6.30
CA HIS A 214 -1.28 6.08 -6.95
C HIS A 214 0.14 5.94 -6.40
N PHE A 215 1.12 5.72 -7.27
CA PHE A 215 2.50 5.60 -6.85
C PHE A 215 3.48 6.32 -7.77
N LYS A 216 4.57 6.81 -7.16
CA LYS A 216 5.68 7.46 -7.86
C LYS A 216 6.97 6.72 -7.61
N LEU A 217 7.77 6.61 -8.66
CA LEU A 217 9.06 5.93 -8.64
C LEU A 217 10.19 6.93 -8.80
N TYR A 218 11.41 6.49 -8.54
CA TYR A 218 12.63 7.21 -8.86
C TYR A 218 13.79 6.22 -9.03
N ARG A 219 14.82 6.63 -9.77
CA ARG A 219 16.06 5.87 -9.96
C ARG A 219 17.12 6.31 -8.94
N TYR A 220 17.93 5.38 -8.46
CA TYR A 220 19.05 5.66 -7.55
C TYR A 220 20.29 4.80 -7.81
#